data_AF-A0A2E0FM53-F1
#
_entry.id   AF-A0A2E0FM53-F1
#
_cell.length_a   1.000
_cell.length_b   1.000
_cell.length_c   1.000
_cell.angle_alpha   90.00
_cell.angle_beta   90.00
_cell.angle_gamma   90.00
#
_symmetry.space_group_name_H-M   'P 1'
#
loop_
_entity.id
_entity.type
_entity.pdbx_description
1 polymer ?
#
loop_
_entity_poly.entity_id
_entity_poly.type
_entity_poly.pdbx_seq_one_letter_code
_entity_poly.pdbx_strand_id
1 'polypeptide(L)'
;MMENAENVMVREYLMFHKAIKEAADSFAFDDLRMRRELVTVVLCAHEIILQREIEEHPLPHFMAAELSHLLRHIRVDYSKQIIYQYMHKLEKQGVIEKIIPKTKIGKASKYVLTPLGDYVVMHVEKQFKRAMFEEYDYSVAKTWV
;
A
#
# COMPACT_ATOMS: atom_id res chain seq x y z
N MET A 1 -18.41 6.88 -21.49
CA MET A 1 -17.45 6.35 -22.48
C MET A 1 -16.10 6.97 -22.20
N MET A 2 -15.11 6.10 -21.94
CA MET A 2 -13.66 6.28 -22.02
C MET A 2 -13.03 7.38 -21.17
N GLU A 3 -12.70 7.02 -19.94
CA GLU A 3 -11.29 7.06 -19.59
C GLU A 3 -10.72 5.67 -19.89
N ASN A 4 -9.59 5.59 -20.59
CA ASN A 4 -8.65 4.49 -20.34
C ASN A 4 -8.01 4.78 -18.95
N ALA A 5 -8.85 4.54 -17.93
CA ALA A 5 -8.74 4.85 -16.52
C ALA A 5 -7.59 4.13 -15.79
N GLU A 6 -7.03 3.09 -16.42
CA GLU A 6 -5.95 2.24 -15.87
C GLU A 6 -4.69 3.03 -15.45
N ASN A 7 -4.47 4.23 -16.00
CA ASN A 7 -3.22 4.98 -15.92
C ASN A 7 -3.33 6.35 -15.19
N VAL A 8 -4.51 6.72 -14.69
CA VAL A 8 -4.74 7.97 -13.92
C VAL A 8 -4.65 7.71 -12.40
N MET A 9 -4.86 6.48 -11.93
CA MET A 9 -4.67 6.11 -10.51
C MET A 9 -3.26 5.63 -10.15
N VAL A 10 -2.43 5.29 -11.13
CA VAL A 10 -0.95 5.22 -11.00
C VAL A 10 -0.34 6.62 -10.76
N ARG A 11 -1.18 7.65 -10.79
CA ARG A 11 -0.77 9.06 -10.92
C ARG A 11 -0.93 9.83 -9.60
N GLU A 12 -1.83 9.42 -8.71
CA GLU A 12 -1.76 9.74 -7.27
C GLU A 12 -0.68 8.89 -6.55
N TYR A 13 -0.41 7.72 -7.11
CA TYR A 13 0.52 6.67 -6.69
C TYR A 13 1.97 7.13 -6.37
N LEU A 14 2.42 8.28 -6.89
CA LEU A 14 3.76 8.85 -6.62
C LEU A 14 3.73 10.14 -5.79
N MET A 15 2.60 10.87 -5.73
CA MET A 15 2.45 12.03 -4.82
C MET A 15 2.58 11.62 -3.35
N PHE A 16 2.28 10.35 -3.12
CA PHE A 16 2.46 9.58 -1.92
C PHE A 16 3.94 9.30 -1.54
N HIS A 17 4.94 9.43 -2.42
CA HIS A 17 6.34 9.04 -2.08
C HIS A 17 7.09 10.10 -1.23
N LYS A 18 6.71 11.39 -1.33
CA LYS A 18 7.19 12.48 -0.44
C LYS A 18 6.45 12.44 0.90
N ALA A 19 5.15 12.15 0.89
CA ALA A 19 4.39 11.94 2.12
C ALA A 19 4.69 10.61 2.83
N ILE A 20 5.04 9.54 2.12
CA ILE A 20 5.65 8.34 2.73
C ILE A 20 6.96 8.73 3.36
N LYS A 21 7.78 9.59 2.72
CA LYS A 21 9.07 10.00 3.29
C LYS A 21 8.85 10.75 4.61
N GLU A 22 7.95 11.74 4.64
CA GLU A 22 7.64 12.52 5.84
C GLU A 22 6.84 11.73 6.89
N ALA A 23 5.91 10.86 6.46
CA ALA A 23 5.18 9.95 7.34
C ALA A 23 6.09 8.86 7.90
N ALA A 24 7.05 8.30 7.12
CA ALA A 24 8.00 7.28 7.55
C ALA A 24 9.01 7.84 8.58
N ASP A 25 9.49 9.07 8.39
CA ASP A 25 10.36 9.75 9.34
C ASP A 25 9.62 10.16 10.62
N SER A 26 8.29 10.36 10.55
CA SER A 26 7.40 10.58 11.70
C SER A 26 6.66 9.32 12.18
N PHE A 27 6.96 8.14 11.62
CA PHE A 27 6.27 6.86 11.88
C PHE A 27 6.76 6.21 13.17
N ALA A 28 6.58 6.90 14.28
CA ALA A 28 6.70 6.31 15.60
C ALA A 28 5.33 5.75 16.02
N PHE A 29 4.94 4.60 15.45
CA PHE A 29 4.06 3.73 16.24
C PHE A 29 4.97 3.09 17.28
N ASP A 30 4.72 3.38 18.56
CA ASP A 30 5.51 2.83 19.66
C ASP A 30 5.60 1.29 19.61
N ASP A 31 4.60 0.63 18.98
CA ASP A 31 4.54 -0.83 18.83
C ASP A 31 4.99 -1.40 17.47
N LEU A 32 4.97 -0.65 16.35
CA LEU A 32 5.13 -1.25 15.00
C LEU A 32 6.39 -0.86 14.23
N ARG A 33 7.01 0.31 14.52
CA ARG A 33 8.24 0.84 13.90
C ARG A 33 8.49 0.28 12.48
N MET A 34 7.54 0.55 11.58
CA MET A 34 7.50 -0.14 10.29
C MET A 34 8.40 0.57 9.29
N ARG A 35 9.29 -0.20 8.65
CA ARG A 35 10.15 0.34 7.60
C ARG A 35 9.34 0.78 6.39
N ARG A 36 9.80 1.84 5.72
CA ARG A 36 9.21 2.39 4.50
C ARG A 36 8.86 1.34 3.45
N GLU A 37 9.78 0.40 3.22
CA GLU A 37 9.59 -0.63 2.19
C GLU A 37 8.42 -1.56 2.50
N LEU A 38 8.17 -1.82 3.79
CA LEU A 38 7.03 -2.61 4.25
C LEU A 38 5.73 -1.84 4.09
N VAL A 39 5.71 -0.54 4.41
CA VAL A 39 4.55 0.34 4.20
C VAL A 39 4.19 0.39 2.71
N THR A 40 5.18 0.54 1.82
CA THR A 40 4.95 0.49 0.36
C THR A 40 4.30 -0.82 -0.06
N VAL A 41 4.76 -1.96 0.47
CA VAL A 41 4.14 -3.27 0.18
C VAL A 41 2.70 -3.34 0.67
N VAL A 42 2.38 -2.82 1.86
CA VAL A 42 1.01 -2.80 2.41
C VAL A 42 0.06 -2.01 1.52
N LEU A 43 0.50 -0.86 1.01
CA LEU A 43 -0.33 0.00 0.16
C LEU A 43 -0.55 -0.59 -1.23
N CYS A 44 0.48 -1.21 -1.80
CA CYS A 44 0.30 -1.96 -3.04
C CYS A 44 -0.65 -3.14 -2.85
N ALA A 45 -0.58 -3.83 -1.71
CA ALA A 45 -1.53 -4.90 -1.38
C ALA A 45 -2.96 -4.37 -1.25
N HIS A 46 -3.14 -3.21 -0.60
CA HIS A 46 -4.43 -2.54 -0.49
C HIS A 46 -5.04 -2.20 -1.85
N GLU A 47 -4.26 -1.60 -2.75
CA GLU A 47 -4.72 -1.25 -4.10
C GLU A 47 -5.20 -2.49 -4.88
N ILE A 48 -4.47 -3.60 -4.81
CA ILE A 48 -4.88 -4.86 -5.46
C ILE A 48 -6.20 -5.39 -4.87
N ILE A 49 -6.37 -5.27 -3.54
CA ILE A 49 -7.60 -5.69 -2.86
C ILE A 49 -8.78 -4.81 -3.29
N LEU A 50 -8.61 -3.49 -3.30
CA LEU A 50 -9.64 -2.53 -3.74
C LEU A 50 -10.07 -2.80 -5.18
N GLN A 51 -9.13 -3.03 -6.10
CA GLN A 51 -9.44 -3.36 -7.49
C GLN A 51 -10.33 -4.62 -7.57
N ARG A 52 -10.02 -5.64 -6.77
CA ARG A 52 -10.82 -6.86 -6.70
C ARG A 52 -12.19 -6.66 -6.05
N GLU A 53 -12.31 -5.76 -5.07
CA GLU A 53 -13.61 -5.37 -4.50
C GLU A 53 -14.50 -4.69 -5.52
N ILE A 54 -13.94 -3.77 -6.31
CA ILE A 54 -14.64 -3.10 -7.42
C ILE A 54 -15.10 -4.12 -8.48
N GLU A 55 -14.31 -5.15 -8.72
CA GLU A 55 -14.65 -6.27 -9.61
C GLU A 55 -15.61 -7.31 -8.98
N GLU A 56 -16.14 -7.06 -7.77
CA GLU A 56 -17.03 -7.96 -7.01
C GLU A 56 -16.45 -9.37 -6.78
N HIS A 57 -15.12 -9.47 -6.65
CA HIS A 57 -14.46 -10.75 -6.42
C HIS A 57 -14.90 -11.34 -5.06
N PRO A 58 -15.30 -12.62 -4.98
CA PRO A 58 -15.93 -13.21 -3.77
C PRO A 58 -15.02 -13.27 -2.53
N LEU A 59 -13.72 -13.08 -2.74
CA LEU A 59 -12.74 -12.92 -1.68
C LEU A 59 -11.65 -11.98 -2.22
N PRO A 60 -11.70 -10.68 -1.91
CA PRO A 60 -10.64 -9.74 -2.24
C PRO A 60 -9.34 -10.17 -1.57
N HIS A 61 -8.28 -10.40 -2.36
CA HIS A 61 -7.00 -10.91 -1.88
C HIS A 61 -5.89 -10.48 -2.83
N PHE A 62 -4.64 -10.56 -2.40
CA PHE A 62 -3.50 -10.36 -3.29
C PHE A 62 -2.57 -11.57 -3.28
N MET A 63 -1.84 -11.73 -4.37
CA MET A 63 -0.77 -12.71 -4.53
C MET A 63 0.57 -12.00 -4.70
N ALA A 64 1.66 -12.67 -4.31
CA ALA A 64 3.02 -12.13 -4.44
C ALA A 64 3.38 -11.72 -5.88
N ALA A 65 2.83 -12.41 -6.89
CA ALA A 65 3.07 -12.09 -8.29
C ALA A 65 2.42 -10.75 -8.71
N GLU A 66 1.20 -10.48 -8.25
CA GLU A 66 0.48 -9.22 -8.51
C GLU A 66 1.18 -8.06 -7.80
N LEU A 67 1.58 -8.29 -6.55
CA LEU A 67 2.37 -7.33 -5.79
C LEU A 67 3.69 -7.00 -6.52
N SER A 68 4.38 -8.01 -7.04
CA SER A 68 5.62 -7.80 -7.81
C SER A 68 5.38 -7.00 -9.09
N HIS A 69 4.27 -7.27 -9.79
CA HIS A 69 3.89 -6.56 -11.00
C HIS A 69 3.60 -5.09 -10.71
N LEU A 70 2.81 -4.83 -9.67
CA LEU A 70 2.42 -3.49 -9.26
C LEU A 70 3.61 -2.68 -8.74
N LEU A 71 4.48 -3.27 -7.91
CA LEU A 71 5.74 -2.65 -7.46
C LEU A 71 6.63 -2.24 -8.64
N ARG A 72 6.75 -3.10 -9.65
CA ARG A 72 7.51 -2.77 -10.86
C ARG A 72 6.84 -1.64 -11.66
N HIS A 73 5.52 -1.68 -11.78
CA HIS A 73 4.75 -0.67 -12.48
C HIS A 73 5.01 0.74 -11.92
N ILE A 74 5.28 0.83 -10.62
CA ILE A 74 5.46 2.09 -9.88
C ILE A 74 6.94 2.44 -9.70
N ARG A 75 7.81 1.75 -10.45
CA ARG A 75 9.28 1.91 -10.45
C ARG A 75 9.96 1.58 -9.12
N VAL A 76 9.36 0.71 -8.31
CA VAL A 76 9.98 0.11 -7.12
C VAL A 76 10.43 -1.31 -7.49
N ASP A 77 11.71 -1.45 -7.85
CA ASP A 77 12.25 -2.74 -8.30
C ASP A 77 12.85 -3.53 -7.14
N TYR A 78 12.04 -4.43 -6.58
CA TYR A 78 12.49 -5.41 -5.60
C TYR A 78 12.63 -6.79 -6.25
N SER A 79 13.70 -7.50 -5.91
CA SER A 79 13.81 -8.91 -6.29
C SER A 79 12.68 -9.73 -5.67
N LYS A 80 12.29 -10.83 -6.32
CA LYS A 80 11.28 -11.75 -5.76
C LYS A 80 11.60 -12.16 -4.33
N GLN A 81 12.88 -12.43 -4.04
CA GLN A 81 13.35 -12.80 -2.71
C GLN A 81 13.06 -11.72 -1.67
N ILE A 82 13.30 -10.45 -2.00
CA ILE A 82 13.02 -9.30 -1.13
C ILE A 82 11.51 -9.18 -0.88
N ILE A 83 10.68 -9.33 -1.93
CA ILE A 83 9.22 -9.26 -1.80
C ILE A 83 8.72 -10.35 -0.84
N TYR A 84 9.17 -11.59 -1.01
CA TYR A 84 8.81 -12.67 -0.09
C TYR A 84 9.29 -12.41 1.35
N GLN A 85 10.47 -11.83 1.54
CA GLN A 85 10.95 -11.44 2.87
C GLN A 85 10.07 -10.35 3.50
N TYR A 86 9.62 -9.36 2.72
CA TYR A 86 8.72 -8.32 3.21
C TYR A 86 7.33 -8.87 3.55
N MET A 87 6.76 -9.71 2.70
CA MET A 87 5.51 -10.39 3.00
C MET A 87 5.60 -11.23 4.27
N HIS A 88 6.69 -11.99 4.44
CA HIS A 88 6.90 -12.78 5.65
C HIS A 88 7.01 -11.91 6.92
N LYS A 89 7.68 -10.75 6.83
CA LYS A 89 7.75 -9.79 7.95
C LYS A 89 6.37 -9.21 8.29
N LEU A 90 5.59 -8.82 7.29
CA LEU A 90 4.24 -8.28 7.47
C LEU A 90 3.31 -9.34 8.08
N GLU A 91 3.42 -10.59 7.65
CA GLU A 91 2.67 -11.72 8.21
C GLU A 91 3.03 -11.93 9.68
N LYS A 92 4.33 -11.94 10.02
CA LYS A 92 4.80 -12.05 11.41
C LYS A 92 4.34 -10.87 12.29
N GLN A 93 4.19 -9.68 11.71
CA GLN A 93 3.65 -8.49 12.38
C GLN A 93 2.12 -8.49 12.47
N GLY A 94 1.44 -9.49 11.92
CA GLY A 94 -0.02 -9.56 11.91
C GLY A 94 -0.68 -8.50 11.04
N VAL A 95 0.06 -7.89 10.10
CA VAL A 95 -0.43 -6.84 9.19
C VAL A 95 -1.14 -7.45 7.98
N ILE A 96 -0.66 -8.61 7.55
CA ILE A 96 -1.30 -9.43 6.52
C ILE A 96 -1.51 -10.83 7.06
N GLU A 97 -2.49 -11.55 6.51
CA GLU A 97 -2.72 -12.95 6.83
C GLU A 97 -2.85 -13.79 5.58
N LYS A 98 -2.36 -15.03 5.66
CA LYS A 98 -2.45 -15.99 4.58
C LYS A 98 -3.78 -16.71 4.62
N ILE A 99 -4.51 -16.69 3.50
CA ILE A 99 -5.72 -17.48 3.32
C ILE A 99 -5.29 -18.91 3.00
N ILE A 100 -5.55 -19.86 3.91
CA ILE A 100 -5.25 -21.28 3.67
C ILE A 100 -6.43 -21.90 2.91
N PRO A 101 -6.29 -22.26 1.62
CA PRO A 101 -7.35 -22.99 0.94
C PRO A 101 -7.49 -24.39 1.54
N LYS A 102 -8.74 -24.84 1.73
CA LYS A 102 -9.07 -26.20 2.22
C LYS A 102 -8.55 -27.32 1.32
N THR A 103 -8.12 -27.02 0.09
CA THR A 103 -7.59 -27.99 -0.88
C THR A 103 -6.11 -27.72 -1.16
N LYS A 104 -5.24 -28.63 -0.70
CA LYS A 104 -3.81 -28.62 -1.02
C LYS A 104 -3.60 -29.11 -2.45
N ILE A 105 -2.91 -28.31 -3.25
CA ILE A 105 -1.86 -28.63 -4.24
C ILE A 105 -1.80 -27.50 -5.29
N GLY A 106 -0.62 -26.88 -5.45
CA GLY A 106 -0.25 -26.11 -6.64
C GLY A 106 -0.77 -24.67 -6.78
N LYS A 107 -1.66 -24.17 -5.90
CA LYS A 107 -2.19 -22.79 -6.02
C LYS A 107 -1.30 -21.77 -5.30
N ALA A 108 -1.09 -20.62 -5.96
CA ALA A 108 -0.37 -19.49 -5.39
C ALA A 108 -0.98 -19.10 -4.03
N SER A 109 -0.11 -18.73 -3.09
CA SER A 109 -0.55 -18.27 -1.76
C SER A 109 -1.30 -16.94 -1.90
N LYS A 110 -2.49 -16.88 -1.28
CA LYS A 110 -3.37 -15.72 -1.26
C LYS A 110 -3.28 -15.05 0.11
N TYR A 111 -3.31 -13.73 0.13
CA TYR A 111 -3.18 -12.93 1.34
C TYR A 111 -4.26 -11.84 1.38
N VAL A 112 -4.65 -11.43 2.59
CA VAL A 112 -5.48 -10.24 2.84
C VAL A 112 -4.78 -9.32 3.83
N LEU A 113 -5.23 -8.07 3.89
CA LEU A 113 -4.90 -7.20 5.01
C LEU A 113 -5.70 -7.64 6.22
N THR A 114 -5.08 -7.59 7.40
CA THR A 114 -5.81 -7.70 8.67
C THR A 114 -6.36 -6.32 9.05
N PRO A 115 -7.17 -6.21 10.12
CA PRO A 115 -7.55 -4.90 10.66
C PRO A 115 -6.35 -4.00 10.99
N LEU A 116 -5.19 -4.60 11.30
CA LEU A 116 -3.95 -3.85 11.51
C LEU A 116 -3.37 -3.30 10.19
N GLY A 117 -3.45 -4.08 9.11
CA GLY A 117 -3.10 -3.63 7.76
C GLY A 117 -3.96 -2.45 7.30
N ASP A 118 -5.28 -2.54 7.48
CA ASP A 118 -6.20 -1.45 7.14
C ASP A 118 -5.92 -0.19 7.97
N TYR A 119 -5.60 -0.36 9.26
CA TYR A 119 -5.19 0.75 10.11
C TYR A 119 -3.93 1.44 9.62
N VAL A 120 -2.93 0.68 9.15
CA VAL A 120 -1.71 1.24 8.54
C VAL A 120 -2.06 2.10 7.33
N VAL A 121 -2.91 1.61 6.43
CA VAL A 121 -3.36 2.35 5.24
C VAL A 121 -4.04 3.66 5.64
N MET A 122 -5.09 3.58 6.48
CA MET A 122 -5.84 4.74 6.95
C MET A 122 -4.93 5.80 7.59
N HIS A 123 -3.93 5.37 8.37
CA HIS A 123 -3.02 6.28 9.03
C HIS A 123 -2.14 7.02 8.02
N VAL A 124 -1.57 6.32 7.04
CA VAL A 124 -0.74 6.97 6.01
C VAL A 124 -1.57 7.95 5.18
N GLU A 125 -2.82 7.61 4.84
CA GLU A 125 -3.73 8.54 4.17
C GLU A 125 -4.03 9.79 5.00
N LYS A 126 -4.24 9.63 6.31
CA LYS A 126 -4.47 10.76 7.21
C LYS A 126 -3.28 11.71 7.26
N GLN A 127 -2.06 11.17 7.33
CA GLN A 127 -0.84 11.98 7.32
C GLN A 127 -0.62 12.64 5.95
N PHE A 128 -0.88 11.92 4.85
CA PHE A 128 -0.85 12.48 3.51
C PHE A 128 -1.78 13.69 3.38
N LYS A 129 -3.05 13.55 3.80
CA LYS A 129 -4.02 14.65 3.78
C LYS A 129 -3.50 15.86 4.56
N ARG A 130 -2.97 15.65 5.78
CA ARG A 130 -2.38 16.74 6.58
C ARG A 130 -1.25 17.45 5.87
N ALA A 131 -0.27 16.71 5.35
CA ALA A 131 0.86 17.29 4.63
C ALA A 131 0.41 18.11 3.41
N MET A 132 -0.58 17.59 2.65
CA MET A 132 -1.14 18.29 1.50
C MET A 132 -1.93 19.55 1.88
N PHE A 133 -2.68 19.53 2.98
CA PHE A 133 -3.45 20.70 3.45
C PHE A 133 -2.54 21.78 4.08
N GLU A 134 -1.51 21.38 4.83
CA GLU A 134 -0.53 22.31 5.41
C GLU A 134 0.32 23.00 4.34
N GLU A 135 0.70 22.31 3.25
CA GLU A 135 1.35 22.93 2.09
C GLU A 135 0.43 23.95 1.38
N TYR A 136 -0.89 23.71 1.38
CA TYR A 136 -1.86 24.61 0.77
C TYR A 136 -2.01 25.94 1.56
N ASP A 137 -2.09 25.87 2.89
CA ASP A 137 -2.20 27.06 3.76
C ASP A 137 -0.97 27.98 3.66
N TYR A 138 0.24 27.42 3.55
CA TYR A 138 1.47 28.20 3.36
C TYR A 138 1.56 28.89 1.99
N SER A 139 0.96 28.31 0.95
CA SER A 139 0.96 28.87 -0.41
C SER A 139 0.05 30.08 -0.53
N VAL A 140 -1.11 30.06 0.14
CA VAL A 140 -2.07 31.17 0.16
C VAL A 140 -1.54 32.33 1.01
N ALA A 141 -0.79 32.06 2.08
CA ALA A 141 -0.18 33.09 2.92
C ALA A 141 0.93 33.89 2.21
N LYS A 142 1.61 33.33 1.19
CA LYS A 142 2.68 34.03 0.44
C LYS A 142 2.18 34.90 -0.70
N THR A 143 0.92 34.81 -1.10
CA THR A 143 0.34 35.62 -2.18
C THR A 143 -0.19 36.98 -1.71
N TRP A 144 -0.13 37.24 -0.40
CA TRP A 144 -0.58 38.48 0.25
C TRP A 144 0.56 39.24 0.93
N VAL A 145 1.78 39.17 0.38
CA VAL A 145 2.91 40.05 0.76
C VAL A 145 3.39 40.83 -0.45
#